data_AF-A0A0M3JAK5-F1
#
_entry.id   AF-A0A0M3JAK5-F1
#
_cell.length_a   1.000
_cell.length_b   1.000
_cell.length_c   1.000
_cell.angle_alpha   90.00
_cell.angle_beta   90.00
_cell.angle_gamma   90.00
#
_symmetry.space_group_name_H-M   'P 1'
#
loop_
_entity.id
_entity.type
_entity.pdbx_description
1 polymer ?
#
loop_
_entity_poly.entity_id
_entity_poly.type
_entity_poly.pdbx_seq_one_letter_code
_entity_poly.pdbx_strand_id
1 'polypeptide(L)'
;LPNFIRETETNSSCPCKEEQAKLDIGRFMPHPRCSQMFRDVTCTETLGSRNCYMSAQNVQGAYYDSSLPVGHESSYSTHYGQVCCYDDQGYLMQTSYQPVIQIDESTPYSPGFPMRAYEFGTRPYQGMFEVPGLSAFHHDTMPYYLCCKYSDFRCQMFYWRRPSSACQQYQPAAIGSSTAKISRFLHFTHYSTNE
;
A
#
# COMPACT_ATOMS: atom_id res chain seq x y z
N LEU A 1 -1.19 8.58 -18.22
CA LEU A 1 -0.92 8.22 -16.81
C LEU A 1 -0.14 6.92 -16.82
N PRO A 2 1.06 6.87 -16.24
CA PRO A 2 1.72 5.59 -16.03
C PRO A 2 0.82 4.72 -15.11
N ASN A 3 0.88 3.41 -15.30
CA ASN A 3 -0.15 2.49 -14.77
C ASN A 3 -0.07 2.41 -13.24
N PHE A 4 -0.97 3.13 -12.55
CA PHE A 4 -1.16 3.11 -11.09
C PHE A 4 -1.04 1.71 -10.47
N ILE A 5 -1.83 0.76 -10.97
CA ILE A 5 -1.84 -0.63 -10.46
C ILE A 5 -0.49 -1.31 -10.64
N ARG A 6 0.18 -1.06 -11.77
CA ARG A 6 1.50 -1.62 -12.02
C ARG A 6 2.51 -1.04 -11.03
N GLU A 7 2.53 0.27 -10.85
CA GLU A 7 3.49 0.91 -9.93
C GLU A 7 3.32 0.44 -8.49
N THR A 8 2.07 0.35 -8.01
CA THR A 8 1.80 -0.15 -6.66
C THR A 8 2.20 -1.61 -6.50
N GLU A 9 1.93 -2.47 -7.50
CA GLU A 9 2.31 -3.88 -7.41
C GLU A 9 3.81 -4.11 -7.57
N THR A 10 4.49 -3.38 -8.45
CA THR A 10 5.92 -3.63 -8.73
C THR A 10 6.83 -3.02 -7.67
N ASN A 11 6.52 -1.80 -7.22
CA ASN A 11 7.41 -1.02 -6.34
C ASN A 11 7.01 -1.09 -4.87
N SER A 12 5.78 -1.52 -4.57
CA SER A 12 5.26 -1.65 -3.21
C SER A 12 4.38 -2.89 -3.04
N SER A 13 4.75 -4.01 -3.69
CA SER A 13 4.03 -5.30 -3.56
C SER A 13 3.84 -5.67 -2.09
N CYS A 14 2.65 -6.13 -1.73
CA CYS A 14 2.37 -6.54 -0.36
C CYS A 14 3.15 -7.80 0.02
N PRO A 15 3.69 -7.90 1.23
CA PRO A 15 4.23 -9.15 1.73
C PRO A 15 3.16 -10.26 1.73
N CYS A 16 3.52 -11.50 1.36
CA CYS A 16 2.56 -12.60 1.33
C CYS A 16 2.09 -13.02 2.72
N LYS A 17 2.92 -12.76 3.74
CA LYS A 17 2.67 -13.12 5.15
C LYS A 17 2.71 -11.90 6.06
N GLU A 18 1.86 -11.88 7.08
CA GLU A 18 1.80 -10.79 8.05
C GLU A 18 3.13 -10.59 8.78
N GLU A 19 3.84 -11.69 9.09
CA GLU A 19 5.15 -11.64 9.75
C GLU A 19 6.20 -10.92 8.92
N GLN A 20 6.13 -11.02 7.59
CA GLN A 20 7.02 -10.29 6.69
C GLN A 20 6.71 -8.78 6.74
N ALA A 21 5.43 -8.41 6.78
CA ALA A 21 5.01 -7.01 6.93
C ALA A 21 5.50 -6.41 8.26
N LYS A 22 5.43 -7.18 9.35
CA LYS A 22 5.94 -6.76 10.67
C LYS A 22 7.44 -6.47 10.69
N LEU A 23 8.22 -7.18 9.86
CA LEU A 23 9.67 -6.99 9.76
C LEU A 23 10.05 -5.88 8.77
N ASP A 24 9.15 -5.48 7.88
CA ASP A 24 9.39 -4.52 6.80
C ASP A 24 8.91 -3.09 7.16
N ILE A 25 9.32 -2.64 8.35
CA ILE A 25 8.84 -1.40 8.99
C ILE A 25 9.25 -0.12 8.24
N GLY A 26 10.20 -0.21 7.31
CA GLY A 26 10.64 0.91 6.49
C GLY A 26 9.75 1.17 5.27
N ARG A 27 9.09 0.13 4.74
CA ARG A 27 8.19 0.25 3.59
C ARG A 27 6.73 0.19 4.00
N PHE A 28 6.42 -0.58 5.05
CA PHE A 28 5.07 -0.79 5.54
C PHE A 28 4.97 -0.37 7.00
N MET A 29 3.86 0.29 7.33
CA MET A 29 3.48 0.66 8.69
C MET A 29 2.12 0.06 9.03
N PRO A 30 1.86 -0.25 10.31
CA PRO A 30 0.52 -0.67 10.76
C PRO A 30 -0.55 0.33 10.35
N HIS A 31 -1.65 -0.15 9.77
CA HIS A 31 -2.74 0.71 9.32
C HIS A 31 -3.49 1.28 10.55
N PRO A 32 -3.63 2.62 10.69
CA PRO A 32 -4.17 3.25 11.90
C PRO A 32 -5.61 2.85 12.22
N ARG A 33 -6.40 2.52 11.18
CA ARG A 33 -7.82 2.13 11.30
C ARG A 33 -8.07 0.60 11.33
N CYS A 34 -7.03 -0.22 11.18
CA CYS A 34 -7.18 -1.67 11.16
C CYS A 34 -5.84 -2.35 11.47
N SER A 35 -5.41 -2.27 12.74
CA SER A 35 -4.24 -3.00 13.22
C SER A 35 -4.32 -3.19 14.73
N GLN A 36 -4.03 -4.41 15.19
CA GLN A 36 -3.94 -4.77 16.60
C GLN A 36 -2.75 -4.15 17.32
N MET A 37 -1.83 -3.52 16.58
CA MET A 37 -0.79 -2.70 17.20
C MET A 37 -1.38 -1.48 17.91
N PHE A 38 -2.55 -1.00 17.48
CA PHE A 38 -3.31 0.04 18.16
C PHE A 38 -4.40 -0.62 19.03
N ARG A 39 -4.50 -0.20 20.29
CA ARG A 39 -5.54 -0.71 21.21
C ARG A 39 -6.93 -0.27 20.73
N ASP A 40 -7.91 -1.16 20.92
CA ASP A 40 -9.34 -0.92 20.65
C ASP A 40 -9.69 -0.54 19.20
N VAL A 41 -8.87 -0.97 18.23
CA VAL A 41 -9.15 -0.76 16.79
C VAL A 41 -9.74 -2.02 16.17
N THR A 42 -10.96 -1.90 15.66
CA THR A 42 -11.64 -2.95 14.88
C THR A 42 -11.70 -2.59 13.40
N CYS A 43 -11.43 -3.55 12.53
CA CYS A 43 -11.45 -3.36 11.08
C CYS A 43 -12.89 -3.24 10.57
N THR A 44 -13.37 -1.99 10.38
CA THR A 44 -14.75 -1.72 9.90
C THR A 44 -14.89 -1.68 8.39
N GLU A 45 -13.78 -1.52 7.67
CA GLU A 45 -13.76 -1.43 6.21
C GLU A 45 -13.24 -2.72 5.58
N THR A 46 -12.18 -3.29 6.13
CA THR A 46 -11.54 -4.53 5.64
C THR A 46 -12.05 -5.72 6.46
N LEU A 47 -13.31 -6.08 6.22
CA LEU A 47 -13.95 -7.19 6.91
C LEU A 47 -13.23 -8.52 6.64
N GLY A 48 -13.12 -9.37 7.66
CA GLY A 48 -12.36 -10.62 7.60
C GLY A 48 -10.85 -10.45 7.80
N SER A 49 -10.34 -9.21 7.83
CA SER A 49 -8.94 -8.96 8.18
C SER A 49 -8.72 -8.90 9.69
N ARG A 50 -7.57 -9.42 10.12
CA ARG A 50 -7.10 -9.34 11.50
C ARG A 50 -6.17 -8.15 11.71
N ASN A 51 -5.29 -7.90 10.74
CA ASN A 51 -4.32 -6.82 10.74
C ASN A 51 -4.09 -6.31 9.31
N CYS A 52 -4.05 -4.99 9.14
CA CYS A 52 -3.62 -4.35 7.91
C CYS A 52 -2.39 -3.49 8.14
N TYR A 53 -1.62 -3.37 7.07
CA TYR A 53 -0.43 -2.54 6.95
C TYR A 53 -0.61 -1.69 5.70
N MET A 54 -0.12 -0.46 5.75
CA MET A 54 -0.11 0.44 4.62
C MET A 54 1.31 0.89 4.30
N SER A 55 1.54 1.42 3.12
CA SER A 55 2.85 1.97 2.79
C SER A 55 3.21 3.10 3.77
N ALA A 56 4.45 3.10 4.26
CA ALA A 56 4.96 4.11 5.20
C ALA A 56 5.23 5.46 4.51
N GLN A 57 5.28 5.45 3.19
CA GLN A 57 5.41 6.62 2.33
C GLN A 57 4.60 6.40 1.05
N ASN A 58 4.44 7.45 0.25
CA ASN A 58 3.88 7.30 -1.09
C ASN A 58 4.76 6.38 -1.94
N VAL A 59 4.13 5.55 -2.76
CA VAL A 59 4.83 4.63 -3.66
C VAL A 59 5.69 5.44 -4.64
N GLN A 60 6.93 5.03 -4.85
CA GLN A 60 7.78 5.66 -5.86
C GLN A 60 7.49 5.01 -7.20
N GLY A 61 7.32 5.81 -8.24
CA GLY A 61 7.21 5.35 -9.61
C GLY A 61 8.61 5.17 -10.18
N ALA A 62 8.76 4.21 -11.09
CA ALA A 62 10.02 4.00 -11.80
C ALA A 62 9.75 4.06 -13.31
N TYR A 63 10.63 4.75 -14.04
CA TYR A 63 10.61 4.76 -15.49
C TYR A 63 11.97 4.38 -16.06
N TYR A 64 11.92 3.51 -17.08
CA TYR A 64 13.07 3.10 -17.85
C TYR A 64 13.32 4.10 -18.96
N ASP A 65 14.39 4.89 -18.83
CA ASP A 65 14.87 5.74 -19.90
C ASP A 65 15.85 4.95 -20.77
N SER A 66 15.45 4.66 -22.01
CA SER A 66 16.28 3.93 -22.97
C SER A 66 17.56 4.67 -23.38
N SER A 67 17.67 5.97 -23.05
CA SER A 67 18.87 6.77 -23.27
C SER A 67 19.89 6.68 -22.12
N LEU A 68 19.50 6.11 -20.98
CA LEU A 68 20.39 5.89 -19.84
C LEU A 68 21.07 4.51 -19.90
N PRO A 69 22.30 4.37 -19.37
CA PRO A 69 22.97 3.08 -19.28
C PRO A 69 22.12 2.04 -18.56
N VAL A 70 22.19 0.77 -18.99
CA VAL A 70 21.52 -0.36 -18.33
C VAL A 70 21.88 -0.37 -16.84
N GLY A 71 20.86 -0.16 -15.98
CA GLY A 71 21.02 -0.05 -14.52
C GLY A 71 20.78 1.35 -13.93
N HIS A 72 20.56 2.38 -14.76
CA HIS A 72 20.08 3.68 -14.30
C HIS A 72 18.55 3.75 -14.33
N GLU A 73 17.92 3.43 -13.21
CA GLU A 73 16.47 3.57 -13.03
C GLU A 73 16.15 4.96 -12.46
N SER A 74 15.36 5.74 -13.18
CA SER A 74 14.89 7.05 -12.70
C SER A 74 13.61 6.87 -11.91
N SER A 75 13.63 7.29 -10.64
CA SER A 75 12.45 7.26 -9.77
C SER A 75 11.77 8.62 -9.72
N TYR A 76 10.44 8.63 -9.72
CA TYR A 76 9.64 9.84 -9.50
C TYR A 76 8.63 9.63 -8.36
N SER A 77 8.33 10.71 -7.65
CA SER A 77 7.34 10.67 -6.59
C SER A 77 5.94 10.55 -7.18
N THR A 78 5.18 9.55 -6.73
CA THR A 78 3.75 9.42 -7.04
C THR A 78 2.91 9.91 -5.86
N HIS A 79 1.59 9.89 -5.98
CA HIS A 79 0.67 10.11 -4.86
C HIS A 79 0.04 8.81 -4.37
N TYR A 80 0.51 7.65 -4.82
CA TYR A 80 -0.14 6.37 -4.56
C TYR A 80 0.22 5.83 -3.18
N GLY A 81 -0.70 5.11 -2.58
CA GLY A 81 -0.49 4.31 -1.37
C GLY A 81 -0.79 2.84 -1.62
N GLN A 82 -0.16 1.96 -0.85
CA GLN A 82 -0.52 0.54 -0.84
C GLN A 82 -1.14 0.18 0.51
N VAL A 83 -2.19 -0.65 0.51
CA VAL A 83 -2.74 -1.27 1.73
C VAL A 83 -2.75 -2.78 1.56
N CYS A 84 -2.22 -3.47 2.57
CA CYS A 84 -2.04 -4.91 2.65
C CYS A 84 -2.78 -5.41 3.89
N CYS A 85 -3.76 -6.29 3.70
CA CYS A 85 -4.55 -6.83 4.81
C CYS A 85 -4.38 -8.33 4.92
N TYR A 86 -4.30 -8.82 6.14
CA TYR A 86 -4.05 -10.21 6.45
C TYR A 86 -5.22 -10.81 7.21
N ASP A 87 -5.54 -12.06 6.91
CA ASP A 87 -6.56 -12.83 7.62
C ASP A 87 -6.08 -13.23 9.04
N ASP A 88 -6.92 -13.98 9.75
CA ASP A 88 -6.62 -14.47 11.10
C ASP A 88 -5.43 -15.44 11.16
N GLN A 89 -5.15 -16.13 10.05
CA GLN A 89 -4.02 -17.03 9.86
C GLN A 89 -2.75 -16.31 9.36
N GLY A 90 -2.81 -15.00 9.16
CA GLY A 90 -1.69 -14.16 8.72
C GLY A 90 -1.33 -14.29 7.24
N TYR A 91 -2.24 -14.78 6.39
CA TYR A 91 -2.09 -14.78 4.94
C TYR A 91 -2.65 -13.50 4.32
N LEU A 92 -1.98 -13.02 3.26
CA LEU A 92 -2.44 -11.86 2.51
C LEU A 92 -3.83 -12.12 1.91
N MET A 93 -4.78 -11.27 2.26
CA MET A 93 -6.11 -11.27 1.66
C MET A 93 -6.03 -10.68 0.26
N GLN A 94 -6.64 -11.37 -0.71
CA GLN A 94 -6.58 -11.00 -2.12
C GLN A 94 -7.97 -10.81 -2.72
N THR A 95 -8.11 -9.83 -3.61
CA THR A 95 -9.23 -9.75 -4.55
C THR A 95 -9.01 -10.83 -5.60
N SER A 96 -9.57 -12.02 -5.42
CA SER A 96 -9.41 -13.09 -6.41
C SER A 96 -9.84 -12.65 -7.81
N TYR A 97 -9.25 -13.25 -8.84
CA TYR A 97 -9.65 -13.06 -10.24
C TYR A 97 -11.07 -13.60 -10.55
N GLN A 98 -11.65 -14.39 -9.64
CA GLN A 98 -13.04 -14.84 -9.74
C GLN A 98 -13.99 -13.76 -9.20
N PRO A 99 -15.04 -13.41 -9.98
CA PRO A 99 -15.75 -12.16 -9.84
C PRO A 99 -16.71 -12.10 -8.65
N VAL A 100 -16.68 -13.04 -7.70
CA VAL A 100 -17.70 -13.13 -6.66
C VAL A 100 -17.08 -12.83 -5.29
N ILE A 101 -16.60 -11.59 -5.11
CA ILE A 101 -16.46 -11.04 -3.76
C ILE A 101 -17.88 -10.70 -3.31
N GLN A 102 -18.51 -11.64 -2.62
CA GLN A 102 -19.75 -11.39 -1.90
C GLN A 102 -19.37 -10.92 -0.50
N ILE A 103 -19.65 -9.65 -0.21
CA ILE A 103 -19.69 -9.18 1.16
C ILE A 103 -21.11 -9.49 1.63
N ASP A 104 -21.35 -10.73 2.04
CA ASP A 104 -22.60 -11.12 2.69
C ASP A 104 -22.38 -11.25 4.21
N GLU A 105 -23.46 -11.34 4.98
CA GLU A 105 -23.36 -11.56 6.42
C GLU A 105 -22.68 -12.90 6.78
N SER A 106 -22.68 -13.87 5.86
CA SER A 106 -22.12 -15.20 6.10
C SER A 106 -20.60 -15.27 5.91
N THR A 107 -20.05 -14.46 5.00
CA THR A 107 -18.62 -14.38 4.64
C THR A 107 -18.20 -12.93 4.36
N PRO A 108 -18.15 -12.05 5.38
CA PRO A 108 -17.76 -10.66 5.19
C PRO A 108 -16.26 -10.60 4.88
N TYR A 109 -15.91 -10.60 3.59
CA TYR A 109 -14.53 -10.61 3.08
C TYR A 109 -14.25 -9.36 2.26
N SER A 110 -13.38 -8.50 2.78
CA SER A 110 -12.91 -7.29 2.09
C SER A 110 -11.38 -7.15 2.23
N PRO A 111 -10.62 -7.42 1.16
CA PRO A 111 -9.17 -7.25 1.15
C PRO A 111 -8.79 -5.77 1.06
N GLY A 112 -7.55 -5.47 1.45
CA GLY A 112 -6.93 -4.16 1.25
C GLY A 112 -6.74 -3.85 -0.23
N PHE A 113 -6.78 -2.58 -0.60
CA PHE A 113 -6.66 -2.11 -1.98
C PHE A 113 -5.64 -0.97 -2.10
N PRO A 114 -5.01 -0.81 -3.27
CA PRO A 114 -4.13 0.33 -3.53
C PRO A 114 -4.94 1.64 -3.54
N MET A 115 -4.36 2.69 -2.98
CA MET A 115 -4.94 4.03 -2.88
C MET A 115 -4.31 4.95 -3.91
N ARG A 116 -5.14 5.74 -4.61
CA ARG A 116 -4.68 6.75 -5.58
C ARG A 116 -4.09 7.98 -4.90
N ALA A 117 -4.57 8.29 -3.71
CA ALA A 117 -4.00 9.30 -2.84
C ALA A 117 -3.50 8.63 -1.55
N TYR A 118 -2.24 8.86 -1.23
CA TYR A 118 -1.62 8.40 -0.01
C TYR A 118 -2.34 9.03 1.19
N GLU A 119 -2.68 8.22 2.20
CA GLU A 119 -3.56 8.66 3.29
C GLU A 119 -2.99 9.84 4.09
N PHE A 120 -1.69 9.86 4.32
CA PHE A 120 -0.99 10.95 5.00
C PHE A 120 -0.54 12.08 4.05
N GLY A 121 -0.97 12.02 2.79
CA GLY A 121 -0.69 13.02 1.76
C GLY A 121 0.75 12.99 1.25
N THR A 122 0.97 13.68 0.14
CA THR A 122 2.26 13.71 -0.53
C THR A 122 2.74 15.15 -0.62
N ARG A 123 4.00 15.41 -0.26
CA ARG A 123 4.60 16.74 -0.42
C ARG A 123 4.56 17.13 -1.91
N PRO A 124 4.18 18.37 -2.28
CA PRO A 124 4.05 19.58 -1.45
C PRO A 124 2.68 19.84 -0.79
N TYR A 125 1.71 18.93 -0.83
CA TYR A 125 0.38 19.09 -0.20
C TYR A 125 -0.48 20.21 -0.81
N GLN A 126 -0.23 20.59 -2.06
CA GLN A 126 -0.89 21.73 -2.72
C GLN A 126 -1.73 21.32 -3.93
N GLY A 127 -1.53 20.11 -4.44
CA GLY A 127 -2.22 19.58 -5.62
C GLY A 127 -3.36 18.62 -5.33
N MET A 128 -4.04 18.23 -6.41
CA MET A 128 -4.96 17.09 -6.41
C MET A 128 -4.18 15.82 -6.03
N PHE A 129 -4.77 14.95 -5.19
CA PHE A 129 -4.17 13.74 -4.62
C PHE A 129 -3.11 13.94 -3.52
N GLU A 130 -2.70 15.18 -3.24
CA GLU A 130 -1.61 15.46 -2.29
C GLU A 130 -2.09 15.78 -0.87
N VAL A 131 -3.29 16.36 -0.74
CA VAL A 131 -3.83 16.81 0.56
C VAL A 131 -4.10 15.62 1.47
N PRO A 132 -3.50 15.54 2.67
CA PRO A 132 -3.69 14.43 3.62
C PRO A 132 -5.16 14.29 4.02
N GLY A 133 -5.64 13.06 4.17
CA GLY A 133 -7.02 12.77 4.57
C GLY A 133 -8.08 13.11 3.51
N LEU A 134 -8.15 14.36 3.03
CA LEU A 134 -9.14 14.81 2.05
C LEU A 134 -8.98 14.09 0.70
N SER A 135 -7.75 13.99 0.19
CA SER A 135 -7.51 13.35 -1.11
C SER A 135 -7.83 11.86 -1.06
N ALA A 136 -7.34 11.18 -0.02
CA ALA A 136 -7.62 9.77 0.22
C ALA A 136 -9.13 9.54 0.42
N PHE A 137 -9.80 10.41 1.16
CA PHE A 137 -11.24 10.31 1.35
C PHE A 137 -12.00 10.46 0.03
N HIS A 138 -11.72 11.51 -0.74
CA HIS A 138 -12.44 11.80 -1.98
C HIS A 138 -12.19 10.73 -3.06
N HIS A 139 -10.94 10.29 -3.21
CA HIS A 139 -10.55 9.42 -4.30
C HIS A 139 -10.61 7.94 -3.95
N ASP A 140 -10.49 7.55 -2.69
CA ASP A 140 -10.33 6.15 -2.29
C ASP A 140 -11.42 5.68 -1.32
N THR A 141 -11.64 6.40 -0.23
CA THR A 141 -12.64 6.03 0.77
C THR A 141 -14.07 6.20 0.26
N MET A 142 -14.44 7.37 -0.27
CA MET A 142 -15.81 7.64 -0.74
C MET A 142 -16.29 6.63 -1.79
N PRO A 143 -15.51 6.29 -2.85
CA PRO A 143 -15.91 5.26 -3.80
C PRO A 143 -16.03 3.87 -3.17
N TYR A 144 -15.19 3.52 -2.19
CA TYR A 144 -15.32 2.27 -1.45
C TYR A 144 -16.63 2.23 -0.68
N TYR A 145 -16.97 3.28 0.05
CA TYR A 145 -18.21 3.33 0.81
C TYR A 145 -19.45 3.25 -0.10
N LEU A 146 -19.44 4.00 -1.19
CA LEU A 146 -20.56 4.05 -2.13
C LEU A 146 -20.75 2.72 -2.90
N CYS A 147 -19.65 2.07 -3.30
CA CYS A 147 -19.71 0.87 -4.15
C CYS A 147 -19.69 -0.46 -3.39
N CYS A 148 -19.16 -0.47 -2.15
CA CYS A 148 -18.98 -1.68 -1.37
C CYS A 148 -19.70 -1.70 -0.03
N LYS A 149 -19.61 -0.62 0.76
CA LYS A 149 -20.17 -0.63 2.12
C LYS A 149 -21.67 -0.37 2.16
N TYR A 150 -22.17 0.47 1.26
CA TYR A 150 -23.58 0.86 1.18
C TYR A 150 -24.31 0.25 -0.02
N SER A 151 -23.65 -0.61 -0.80
CA SER A 151 -24.21 -1.22 -2.01
C SER A 151 -23.92 -2.71 -2.02
N ASP A 152 -24.98 -3.53 -2.08
CA ASP A 152 -24.86 -4.98 -1.86
C ASP A 152 -24.29 -5.76 -3.07
N PHE A 153 -24.14 -5.13 -4.25
CA PHE A 153 -23.89 -5.86 -5.50
C PHE A 153 -22.81 -5.27 -6.42
N ARG A 154 -22.11 -4.19 -6.02
CA ARG A 154 -21.16 -3.47 -6.92
C ARG A 154 -19.70 -3.50 -6.49
N CYS A 155 -19.34 -4.19 -5.42
CA CYS A 155 -17.96 -4.32 -4.99
C CYS A 155 -17.00 -4.83 -6.07
N GLN A 156 -17.50 -5.73 -6.91
CA GLN A 156 -16.75 -6.34 -8.00
C GLN A 156 -16.15 -5.27 -8.92
N MET A 157 -16.89 -4.20 -9.23
CA MET A 157 -16.41 -3.13 -10.11
C MET A 157 -15.36 -2.24 -9.44
N PHE A 158 -15.46 -2.05 -8.13
CA PHE A 158 -14.45 -1.31 -7.36
C PHE A 158 -13.12 -2.08 -7.39
N TYR A 159 -13.15 -3.35 -7.02
CA TYR A 159 -11.95 -4.20 -6.97
C TYR A 159 -11.42 -4.56 -8.36
N TRP A 160 -12.25 -4.59 -9.40
CA TRP A 160 -11.77 -4.72 -10.78
C TRP A 160 -10.88 -3.52 -11.20
N ARG A 161 -11.22 -2.32 -10.75
CA ARG A 161 -10.39 -1.11 -10.99
C ARG A 161 -9.22 -0.98 -10.01
N ARG A 162 -9.25 -1.72 -8.91
CA ARG A 162 -8.33 -1.62 -7.76
C ARG A 162 -8.10 -3.00 -7.14
N PRO A 163 -7.47 -3.93 -7.89
CA PRO A 163 -7.14 -5.22 -7.33
C PRO A 163 -6.18 -5.04 -6.15
N SER A 164 -6.35 -5.87 -5.12
CA SER A 164 -5.34 -5.98 -4.06
C SER A 164 -4.02 -6.46 -4.66
N SER A 165 -2.94 -6.27 -3.91
CA SER A 165 -1.67 -6.85 -4.29
C SER A 165 -1.72 -8.38 -4.26
N ALA A 166 -0.95 -9.02 -5.14
CA ALA A 166 -0.86 -10.48 -5.25
C ALA A 166 0.42 -11.05 -4.63
N CYS A 167 1.26 -10.19 -4.03
CA CYS A 167 2.56 -10.50 -3.43
C CYS A 167 3.61 -11.14 -4.36
N GLN A 168 3.33 -11.24 -5.66
CA GLN A 168 4.19 -11.94 -6.62
C GLN A 168 5.53 -11.22 -6.83
N GLN A 169 5.54 -9.90 -6.74
CA GLN A 169 6.73 -9.05 -6.83
C GLN A 169 7.32 -8.70 -5.45
N TYR A 170 6.78 -9.25 -4.36
CA TYR A 170 7.32 -8.94 -3.04
C TYR A 170 8.71 -9.54 -2.85
N GLN A 171 9.67 -8.67 -2.58
CA GLN A 171 11.02 -9.07 -2.18
C GLN A 171 11.27 -8.72 -0.71
N PRO A 172 11.56 -9.70 0.15
CA PRO A 172 11.82 -9.45 1.56
C PRO A 172 13.06 -8.56 1.71
N ALA A 173 13.04 -7.69 2.73
CA ALA A 173 14.22 -6.91 3.09
C ALA A 173 15.37 -7.86 3.45
N ALA A 174 16.55 -7.65 2.88
CA ALA A 174 17.72 -8.46 3.20
C ALA A 174 18.09 -8.25 4.67
N ILE A 175 18.17 -9.33 5.46
CA ILE A 175 18.75 -9.29 6.80
C ILE A 175 20.23 -9.03 6.62
N GLY A 176 20.66 -7.78 6.85
CA GLY A 176 22.07 -7.43 6.83
C GLY A 176 22.78 -8.09 8.00
N SER A 177 23.54 -9.16 7.74
CA SER A 177 24.63 -9.55 8.64
C SER A 177 25.66 -8.42 8.58
N SER A 178 25.79 -7.65 9.67
CA SER A 178 26.77 -6.58 9.76
C SER A 178 28.17 -7.17 9.93
N THR A 179 28.73 -7.68 8.84
CA THR A 179 30.18 -7.74 8.63
C THR A 179 30.52 -6.74 7.54
N ALA A 180 30.82 -5.51 7.97
CA ALA A 180 31.51 -4.45 7.23
C ALA A 180 31.32 -4.38 5.70
N LYS A 181 30.29 -3.65 5.26
CA LYS A 181 30.39 -2.59 4.24
C LYS A 181 29.06 -1.87 4.15
N ILE A 182 29.02 -0.65 4.68
CA ILE A 182 27.90 0.28 4.57
C ILE A 182 27.75 0.64 3.09
N SER A 183 26.85 -0.03 2.38
CA SER A 183 26.31 0.45 1.12
C SER A 183 24.93 1.02 1.38
N ARG A 184 24.93 2.33 1.65
CA ARG A 184 23.91 3.31 1.25
C ARG A 184 22.44 2.89 1.47
N PHE A 185 21.99 2.86 2.73
CA PHE A 185 20.55 2.81 3.07
C PHE A 185 20.10 3.80 4.17
N LEU A 186 20.89 4.84 4.43
CA LEU A 186 20.47 5.92 5.32
C LEU A 186 20.74 7.25 4.63
N HIS A 187 19.72 7.79 3.94
CA HIS A 187 19.71 9.19 3.55
C HIS A 187 19.15 10.00 4.73
N PHE A 188 19.98 10.26 5.74
CA PHE A 188 19.73 11.35 6.68
C PHE A 188 20.40 12.60 6.13
N THR A 189 19.62 13.52 5.56
CA THR A 189 20.09 14.86 5.21
C THR A 189 20.31 15.65 6.50
N HIS A 190 21.55 15.72 6.97
CA HIS A 190 21.97 16.77 7.90
C HIS A 190 22.86 17.75 7.14
N TYR A 191 22.34 18.97 6.98
CA TYR A 191 23.05 20.15 6.53
C TYR A 191 24.01 20.56 7.65
N SER A 192 25.31 20.68 7.36
CA SER A 192 26.25 21.36 8.26
C SER A 192 27.13 22.29 7.43
N THR A 193 26.89 23.58 7.63
CA THR A 193 27.78 24.69 7.33
C THR A 193 29.14 24.47 8.01
N ASN A 194 30.25 24.81 7.35
CA ASN A 194 31.54 24.97 8.01
C ASN A 194 32.22 26.26 7.54
N GLU A 195 32.72 26.97 8.55
CA GLU A 195 33.83 27.93 8.52
C GLU A 195 35.07 27.38 7.81
#